data_AF-A0A1D8ARG0-F1
#
_entry.id   AF-A0A1D8ARG0-F1
#
_cell.length_a   1.000
_cell.length_b   1.000
_cell.length_c   1.000
_cell.angle_alpha   90.00
_cell.angle_beta   90.00
_cell.angle_gamma   90.00
#
_symmetry.space_group_name_H-M   'P 1'
#
loop_
_entity.id
_entity.type
_entity.pdbx_description
1 polymer ?
#
loop_
_entity_poly.entity_id
_entity_poly.type
_entity_poly.pdbx_seq_one_letter_code
_entity_poly.pdbx_strand_id
1 'polypeptide(L)'
;MSDRISTKPVVEEEFSLPLFLAVVAASFSGVLGLVWWLAPAPVWAAQTQSAWWQYLALFLGISMFNCFMEFFFHRYVLHKPVLPFLSYFYRQHTHHHSLTRITRRRTPGGLDVNFVENYYPIVKEEQKEASFFPWYTYLAFAACMTPFLVVLQWFVPSLPWFVAGYSAIASSLLIYELFHAIEHWSFERWAPLIEHPTFGAFWRKVYSFHLRHHAVIDCNEAISGFFIMPVADWVFGTCIIPGVLYKHGQTVAEEKEFLSPKPVALIRWLDRLTDGLVKARRQRAQGAA
;
A
#
# COMPACT_ATOMS: atom_id res chain seq x y z
N MET A 1 32.73 16.69 30.08
CA MET A 1 31.94 15.46 30.17
C MET A 1 31.38 15.16 28.79
N SER A 2 32.20 14.44 28.04
CA SER A 2 31.91 13.95 26.70
C SER A 2 31.42 12.53 26.90
N ASP A 3 30.10 12.32 26.91
CA ASP A 3 29.54 10.99 26.99
C ASP A 3 28.68 10.70 25.75
N ARG A 4 29.32 9.90 24.88
CA ARG A 4 28.78 8.77 24.11
C ARG A 4 27.70 9.10 23.08
N ILE A 5 28.20 9.44 21.89
CA ILE A 5 27.60 8.98 20.63
C ILE A 5 27.46 7.45 20.74
N SER A 6 26.23 6.95 20.82
CA SER A 6 25.95 5.53 20.70
C SER A 6 26.24 5.09 19.26
N THR A 7 27.41 4.49 19.04
CA THR A 7 27.87 3.96 17.74
C THR A 7 27.36 2.55 17.48
N LYS A 8 26.08 2.26 17.73
CA LYS A 8 25.49 0.98 17.34
C LYS A 8 24.26 1.19 16.47
N PRO A 9 24.36 1.15 15.13
CA PRO A 9 23.22 0.81 14.30
C PRO A 9 23.09 -0.71 14.33
N VAL A 10 22.32 -1.24 15.27
CA VAL A 10 22.08 -2.69 15.45
C VAL A 10 20.68 -2.81 16.04
N VAL A 11 19.66 -3.42 15.43
CA VAL A 11 19.62 -4.63 14.60
C VAL A 11 18.66 -4.43 13.40
N GLU A 12 19.17 -4.42 12.17
CA GLU A 12 18.38 -4.79 11.01
C GLU A 12 18.29 -6.32 11.00
N GLU A 13 17.36 -6.92 11.75
CA GLU A 13 16.85 -8.23 11.34
C GLU A 13 16.05 -7.95 10.08
N GLU A 14 16.63 -8.40 8.98
CA GLU A 14 16.23 -8.10 7.63
C GLU A 14 14.88 -8.76 7.36
N PHE A 15 13.93 -8.00 6.82
CA PHE A 15 12.86 -8.60 6.03
C PHE A 15 13.48 -9.68 5.15
N SER A 16 13.15 -10.94 5.42
CA SER A 16 13.76 -12.04 4.69
C SER A 16 13.11 -12.11 3.31
N LEU A 17 13.65 -11.31 2.39
CA LEU A 17 13.27 -11.32 0.98
C LEU A 17 13.26 -12.75 0.41
N PRO A 18 14.25 -13.62 0.71
CA PRO A 18 14.20 -15.02 0.25
C PRO A 18 12.99 -15.78 0.80
N LEU A 19 12.67 -15.64 2.09
CA LEU A 19 11.52 -16.31 2.68
C LEU A 19 10.21 -15.79 2.09
N PHE A 20 10.07 -14.48 1.93
CA PHE A 20 8.90 -13.86 1.33
C PHE A 20 8.69 -14.35 -0.12
N LEU A 21 9.75 -14.34 -0.94
CA LEU A 21 9.71 -14.86 -2.31
C LEU A 21 9.33 -16.35 -2.32
N ALA A 22 9.89 -17.15 -1.41
CA ALA A 22 9.57 -18.58 -1.31
C ALA A 22 8.10 -18.81 -0.94
N VAL A 23 7.56 -18.04 0.03
CA VAL A 23 6.15 -18.13 0.45
C VAL A 23 5.21 -17.72 -0.68
N VAL A 24 5.49 -16.60 -1.37
CA VAL A 24 4.67 -16.15 -2.50
C VAL A 24 4.74 -17.16 -3.65
N ALA A 25 5.92 -17.69 -3.99
CA ALA A 25 6.09 -18.69 -5.03
C ALA A 25 5.37 -20.02 -4.70
N ALA A 26 5.48 -20.49 -3.46
CA ALA A 26 4.79 -21.69 -3.00
C ALA A 26 3.26 -21.49 -3.03
N SER A 27 2.78 -20.33 -2.59
CA SER A 27 1.35 -20.00 -2.60
C SER A 27 0.81 -19.85 -4.02
N PHE A 28 1.55 -19.19 -4.91
CA PHE A 28 1.23 -19.06 -6.34
C PHE A 28 1.14 -20.44 -7.00
N SER A 29 2.14 -21.29 -6.78
CA SER A 29 2.16 -22.67 -7.31
C SER A 29 1.01 -23.51 -6.76
N GLY A 30 0.69 -23.36 -5.47
CA GLY A 30 -0.45 -24.04 -4.85
C GLY A 30 -1.78 -23.65 -5.47
N VAL A 31 -2.02 -22.35 -5.69
CA VAL A 31 -3.25 -21.86 -6.33
C VAL A 31 -3.35 -22.33 -7.79
N LEU A 32 -2.25 -22.32 -8.55
CA LEU A 32 -2.24 -22.89 -9.89
C LEU A 32 -2.47 -24.41 -9.89
N GLY A 33 -1.90 -25.13 -8.92
CA GLY A 33 -2.14 -26.56 -8.71
C GLY A 33 -3.61 -26.86 -8.43
N LEU A 34 -4.29 -26.01 -7.65
CA LEU A 34 -5.74 -26.12 -7.42
C LEU A 34 -6.53 -25.87 -8.71
N VAL A 35 -6.17 -24.87 -9.52
CA VAL A 35 -6.81 -24.66 -10.83
C VAL A 35 -6.59 -25.87 -11.73
N TRP A 36 -5.37 -26.39 -11.79
CA TRP A 36 -5.06 -27.59 -12.58
C TRP A 36 -5.90 -28.80 -12.16
N TRP A 37 -6.10 -28.98 -10.85
CA TRP A 37 -6.87 -30.11 -10.32
C TRP A 37 -8.39 -29.97 -10.50
N LEU A 38 -8.93 -28.75 -10.34
CA LEU A 38 -10.37 -28.51 -10.30
C LEU A 38 -10.97 -28.06 -11.64
N ALA A 39 -10.18 -27.42 -12.51
CA ALA A 39 -10.71 -26.82 -13.72
C ALA A 39 -10.91 -27.87 -14.84
N PRO A 40 -11.96 -27.75 -15.68
CA PRO A 40 -12.12 -28.59 -16.85
C PRO A 40 -10.93 -28.49 -17.81
N ALA A 41 -10.63 -29.58 -18.52
CA ALA A 41 -9.50 -29.64 -19.46
C ALA A 41 -9.42 -28.46 -20.46
N PRO A 42 -10.54 -27.94 -21.03
CA PRO A 42 -10.48 -26.76 -21.90
C PRO A 42 -9.95 -25.49 -21.22
N VAL A 43 -10.23 -25.30 -19.93
CA VAL A 43 -9.72 -24.14 -19.16
C VAL A 43 -8.21 -24.23 -19.04
N TRP A 44 -7.68 -25.41 -18.74
CA TRP A 44 -6.25 -25.63 -18.64
C TRP A 44 -5.54 -25.55 -20.00
N ALA A 45 -6.18 -26.01 -21.07
CA ALA A 45 -5.67 -25.84 -22.43
C ALA A 45 -5.50 -24.34 -22.76
N ALA A 46 -6.47 -23.49 -22.41
CA ALA A 46 -6.33 -22.04 -22.56
C ALA A 46 -5.16 -21.47 -21.74
N GLN A 47 -4.89 -22.01 -20.54
CA GLN A 47 -3.76 -21.57 -19.71
C GLN A 47 -2.38 -21.98 -20.22
N THR A 48 -2.28 -22.94 -21.15
CA THR A 48 -0.99 -23.52 -21.58
C THR A 48 -0.71 -23.39 -23.07
N GLN A 49 -1.74 -23.19 -23.90
CA GLN A 49 -1.64 -23.10 -25.36
C GLN A 49 -1.82 -21.68 -25.87
N SER A 50 -2.06 -20.71 -24.99
CA SER A 50 -2.18 -19.30 -25.36
C SER A 50 -0.86 -18.75 -25.90
N ALA A 51 -0.95 -17.74 -26.76
CA ALA A 51 0.22 -17.03 -27.24
C ALA A 51 0.81 -16.15 -26.12
N TRP A 52 2.14 -16.00 -26.08
CA TRP A 52 2.83 -15.24 -25.03
C TRP A 52 2.30 -13.80 -24.88
N TRP A 53 1.89 -13.15 -25.99
CA TRP A 53 1.35 -11.79 -25.96
C TRP A 53 0.00 -11.70 -25.24
N GLN A 54 -0.79 -12.77 -25.23
CA GLN A 54 -2.06 -12.83 -24.50
C GLN A 54 -1.80 -12.80 -22.99
N TYR A 55 -0.80 -13.55 -22.51
CA TYR A 55 -0.39 -13.47 -21.11
C TYR A 55 0.07 -12.06 -20.76
N LEU A 56 0.93 -11.45 -21.58
CA LEU A 56 1.42 -10.11 -21.33
C LEU A 56 0.28 -9.08 -21.30
N ALA A 57 -0.61 -9.10 -22.29
CA ALA A 57 -1.74 -8.17 -22.37
C ALA A 57 -2.68 -8.31 -21.16
N LEU A 58 -3.01 -9.55 -20.77
CA LEU A 58 -3.86 -9.80 -19.61
C LEU A 58 -3.18 -9.48 -18.29
N PHE A 59 -1.90 -9.79 -18.16
CA PHE A 59 -1.10 -9.44 -16.99
C PHE A 59 -1.10 -7.92 -16.80
N LEU A 60 -0.80 -7.15 -17.85
CA LEU A 60 -0.85 -5.68 -17.79
C LEU A 60 -2.27 -5.16 -17.50
N GLY A 61 -3.29 -5.73 -18.14
CA GLY A 61 -4.68 -5.34 -17.91
C GLY A 61 -5.13 -5.58 -16.46
N ILE A 62 -4.80 -6.74 -15.90
CA ILE A 62 -5.14 -7.10 -14.52
C ILE A 62 -4.26 -6.34 -13.52
N SER A 63 -2.98 -6.08 -13.81
CA SER A 63 -2.13 -5.20 -12.99
C SER A 63 -2.68 -3.77 -12.94
N MET A 64 -3.20 -3.25 -14.06
CA MET A 64 -3.89 -1.95 -14.06
C MET A 64 -5.16 -2.00 -13.20
N PHE A 65 -5.97 -3.06 -13.33
CA PHE A 65 -7.12 -3.26 -12.45
C PHE A 65 -6.72 -3.31 -10.97
N ASN A 66 -5.65 -4.05 -10.63
CA ASN A 66 -5.10 -4.16 -9.29
C ASN A 66 -4.67 -2.80 -8.74
N CYS A 67 -4.09 -1.92 -9.57
CA CYS A 67 -3.73 -0.55 -9.16
C CYS A 67 -4.95 0.22 -8.61
N PHE A 68 -6.10 0.13 -9.27
CA PHE A 68 -7.34 0.75 -8.76
C PHE A 68 -7.89 0.03 -7.54
N MET A 69 -7.82 -1.30 -7.51
CA MET A 69 -8.26 -2.09 -6.36
C MET A 69 -7.44 -1.79 -5.10
N GLU A 70 -6.12 -1.63 -5.25
CA GLU A 70 -5.21 -1.22 -4.19
C GLU A 70 -5.62 0.13 -3.62
N PHE A 71 -5.89 1.13 -4.46
CA PHE A 71 -6.39 2.44 -4.01
C PHE A 71 -7.64 2.30 -3.13
N PHE A 72 -8.65 1.54 -3.58
CA PHE A 72 -9.87 1.34 -2.80
C PHE A 72 -9.62 0.53 -1.52
N PHE A 73 -8.77 -0.48 -1.58
CA PHE A 73 -8.40 -1.30 -0.42
C PHE A 73 -7.67 -0.45 0.63
N HIS A 74 -6.67 0.31 0.22
CA HIS A 74 -5.91 1.18 1.12
C HIS A 74 -6.83 2.23 1.77
N ARG A 75 -7.60 2.96 0.97
CA ARG A 75 -8.47 4.04 1.46
C ARG A 75 -9.64 3.56 2.31
N TYR A 76 -10.32 2.48 1.90
CA TYR A 76 -11.62 2.06 2.47
C TYR A 76 -11.59 0.75 3.25
N VAL A 77 -10.45 0.06 3.29
CA VAL A 77 -10.23 -1.10 4.17
C VAL A 77 -9.13 -0.81 5.17
N LEU A 78 -8.00 -0.27 4.74
CA LEU A 78 -6.87 0.00 5.64
C LEU A 78 -7.06 1.27 6.48
N HIS A 79 -7.57 2.36 5.89
CA HIS A 79 -7.81 3.63 6.61
C HIS A 79 -9.21 3.79 7.16
N LYS A 80 -10.18 3.02 6.65
CA LYS A 80 -11.56 3.02 7.16
C LYS A 80 -12.01 1.58 7.37
N PRO A 81 -12.55 1.20 8.53
CA PRO A 81 -12.98 -0.17 8.77
C PRO A 81 -14.37 -0.40 8.14
N VAL A 82 -14.56 -0.18 6.84
CA VAL A 82 -15.89 -0.27 6.20
C VAL A 82 -16.45 -1.69 6.33
N LEU A 83 -15.61 -2.70 6.14
CA LEU A 83 -15.94 -4.12 6.25
C LEU A 83 -15.44 -4.68 7.60
N PRO A 84 -16.33 -5.01 8.57
CA PRO A 84 -15.91 -5.43 9.92
C PRO A 84 -15.00 -6.65 9.96
N PHE A 85 -15.20 -7.62 9.05
CA PHE A 85 -14.39 -8.83 8.98
C PHE A 85 -12.97 -8.57 8.46
N LEU A 86 -12.71 -7.39 7.86
CA LEU A 86 -11.38 -6.93 7.47
C LEU A 86 -10.77 -5.97 8.49
N SER A 87 -11.36 -5.85 9.69
CA SER A 87 -10.89 -4.92 10.73
C SER A 87 -9.48 -5.21 11.23
N TYR A 88 -8.97 -6.43 11.06
CA TYR A 88 -7.57 -6.76 11.32
C TYR A 88 -6.63 -5.87 10.49
N PHE A 89 -6.87 -5.76 9.17
CA PHE A 89 -6.04 -4.94 8.29
C PHE A 89 -6.09 -3.45 8.67
N TYR A 90 -7.28 -2.94 9.00
CA TYR A 90 -7.44 -1.58 9.52
C TYR A 90 -6.60 -1.34 10.78
N ARG A 91 -6.68 -2.25 11.76
CA ARG A 91 -5.94 -2.12 13.02
C ARG A 91 -4.43 -2.18 12.80
N GLN A 92 -3.97 -3.12 11.99
CA GLN A 92 -2.55 -3.27 11.69
C GLN A 92 -2.00 -2.05 10.95
N HIS A 93 -2.72 -1.57 9.93
CA HIS A 93 -2.27 -0.42 9.15
C HIS A 93 -2.31 0.89 9.95
N THR A 94 -3.35 1.10 10.77
CA THR A 94 -3.38 2.26 11.66
C THR A 94 -2.32 2.19 12.76
N HIS A 95 -1.94 0.99 13.19
CA HIS A 95 -0.80 0.79 14.09
C HIS A 95 0.54 1.13 13.41
N HIS A 96 0.73 0.70 12.17
CA HIS A 96 1.87 1.11 11.34
C HIS A 96 1.97 2.64 11.27
N HIS A 97 0.89 3.32 10.89
CA HIS A 97 0.82 4.78 10.83
C HIS A 97 1.09 5.47 12.16
N SER A 98 0.72 4.85 13.29
CA SER A 98 1.00 5.44 14.61
C SER A 98 2.48 5.35 15.00
N LEU A 99 3.16 4.27 14.57
CA LEU A 99 4.59 4.03 14.80
C LEU A 99 5.50 4.76 13.81
N THR A 100 4.99 5.10 12.62
CA THR A 100 5.70 5.83 11.56
C THR A 100 5.12 7.23 11.31
N ARG A 101 4.47 7.79 12.34
CA ARG A 101 3.69 9.02 12.22
C ARG A 101 4.51 10.22 11.75
N ILE A 102 3.85 11.06 10.98
CA ILE A 102 4.27 12.45 10.73
C ILE A 102 3.15 13.36 11.19
N THR A 103 3.40 14.18 12.20
CA THR A 103 2.37 15.07 12.75
C THR A 103 2.95 16.40 13.20
N ARG A 104 2.07 17.38 13.40
CA ARG A 104 2.40 18.59 14.15
C ARG A 104 2.31 18.27 15.64
N ARG A 105 3.31 18.71 16.41
CA ARG A 105 3.27 18.56 17.87
C ARG A 105 2.09 19.35 18.43
N ARG A 106 1.42 18.79 19.43
CA ARG A 106 0.37 19.47 20.19
C ARG A 106 0.92 19.95 21.53
N THR A 107 0.55 21.16 21.91
CA THR A 107 0.75 21.65 23.28
C THR A 107 -0.16 20.88 24.25
N PRO A 108 0.12 20.89 25.57
CA PRO A 108 -0.77 20.31 26.57
C PRO A 108 -2.21 20.87 26.54
N GLY A 109 -2.39 22.11 26.06
CA GLY A 109 -3.69 22.74 25.85
C GLY A 109 -4.38 22.40 24.52
N GLY A 110 -3.81 21.47 23.72
CA GLY A 110 -4.41 20.99 22.47
C GLY A 110 -4.14 21.86 21.23
N LEU A 111 -3.40 22.96 21.35
CA LEU A 111 -3.00 23.77 20.20
C LEU A 111 -1.90 23.06 19.42
N ASP A 112 -2.11 22.89 18.11
CA ASP A 112 -1.07 22.45 17.18
C ASP A 112 0.02 23.53 17.10
N VAL A 113 1.27 23.17 17.40
CA VAL A 113 2.44 24.01 17.15
C VAL A 113 3.07 23.59 15.83
N ASN A 114 3.62 24.55 15.10
CA ASN A 114 4.34 24.30 13.85
C ASN A 114 5.71 23.67 14.13
N PHE A 115 5.69 22.46 14.67
CA PHE A 115 6.85 21.64 14.97
C PHE A 115 6.53 20.23 14.50
N VAL A 116 7.33 19.69 13.59
CA VAL A 116 7.09 18.38 13.00
C VAL A 116 7.69 17.27 13.86
N GLU A 117 6.86 16.33 14.27
CA GLU A 117 7.29 15.00 14.69
C GLU A 117 7.30 14.10 13.47
N ASN A 118 8.48 13.59 13.09
CA ASN A 118 8.63 12.62 12.01
C ASN A 118 9.33 11.36 12.54
N TYR A 119 8.63 10.23 12.49
CA TYR A 119 9.12 8.89 12.82
C TYR A 119 8.98 7.93 11.62
N TYR A 120 8.87 8.49 10.41
CA TYR A 120 8.52 7.76 9.19
C TYR A 120 9.44 6.59 8.86
N PRO A 121 10.77 6.66 9.02
CA PRO A 121 11.63 5.52 8.75
C PRO A 121 11.34 4.33 9.66
N ILE A 122 11.32 3.12 9.10
CA ILE A 122 11.24 1.87 9.85
C ILE A 122 12.66 1.48 10.29
N VAL A 123 12.99 1.75 11.55
CA VAL A 123 14.32 1.48 12.13
C VAL A 123 14.24 0.67 13.43
N LYS A 124 13.03 0.39 13.93
CA LYS A 124 12.77 -0.41 15.12
C LYS A 124 11.97 -1.66 14.79
N GLU A 125 12.09 -2.69 15.61
CA GLU A 125 11.41 -3.97 15.40
C GLU A 125 9.89 -3.85 15.44
N GLU A 126 9.36 -3.09 16.42
CA GLU A 126 7.91 -2.81 16.52
C GLU A 126 7.32 -2.18 15.25
N GLN A 127 8.09 -1.34 14.55
CA GLN A 127 7.68 -0.74 13.28
C GLN A 127 7.62 -1.79 12.17
N LYS A 128 8.60 -2.71 12.12
CA LYS A 128 8.67 -3.76 11.11
C LYS A 128 7.48 -4.72 11.21
N GLU A 129 7.18 -5.22 12.40
CA GLU A 129 6.05 -6.15 12.61
C GLU A 129 4.70 -5.56 12.15
N ALA A 130 4.56 -4.24 12.24
CA ALA A 130 3.37 -3.53 11.80
C ALA A 130 3.32 -3.25 10.28
N SER A 131 4.43 -3.37 9.56
CA SER A 131 4.60 -2.84 8.20
C SER A 131 4.38 -3.83 7.05
N PHE A 132 4.29 -5.13 7.35
CA PHE A 132 4.16 -6.20 6.34
C PHE A 132 2.79 -6.87 6.41
N PHE A 133 2.31 -7.32 5.26
CA PHE A 133 1.14 -8.18 5.24
C PHE A 133 1.45 -9.58 5.81
N PRO A 134 0.45 -10.27 6.39
CA PRO A 134 0.60 -11.65 6.80
C PRO A 134 1.00 -12.57 5.65
N TRP A 135 1.74 -13.65 5.95
CA TRP A 135 2.23 -14.63 4.96
C TRP A 135 1.14 -15.25 4.08
N TYR A 136 -0.11 -15.31 4.56
CA TYR A 136 -1.26 -15.87 3.83
C TYR A 136 -1.95 -14.85 2.89
N THR A 137 -1.47 -13.62 2.81
CA THR A 137 -2.17 -12.52 2.09
C THR A 137 -2.32 -12.79 0.60
N TYR A 138 -1.30 -13.40 -0.03
CA TYR A 138 -1.43 -13.81 -1.43
C TYR A 138 -2.62 -14.77 -1.63
N LEU A 139 -2.80 -15.76 -0.76
CA LEU A 139 -3.91 -16.71 -0.85
C LEU A 139 -5.26 -16.02 -0.64
N ALA A 140 -5.34 -15.08 0.29
CA ALA A 140 -6.56 -14.30 0.52
C ALA A 140 -6.92 -13.44 -0.70
N PHE A 141 -5.96 -12.71 -1.28
CA PHE A 141 -6.19 -11.91 -2.48
C PHE A 141 -6.51 -12.77 -3.70
N ALA A 142 -5.82 -13.90 -3.88
CA ALA A 142 -6.12 -14.87 -4.92
C ALA A 142 -7.57 -15.38 -4.77
N ALA A 143 -7.98 -15.82 -3.59
CA ALA A 143 -9.33 -16.30 -3.31
C ALA A 143 -10.40 -15.22 -3.56
N CYS A 144 -10.13 -13.96 -3.19
CA CYS A 144 -11.03 -12.85 -3.50
C CYS A 144 -11.12 -12.55 -5.00
N MET A 145 -10.03 -12.71 -5.75
CA MET A 145 -10.00 -12.47 -7.20
C MET A 145 -10.54 -13.65 -8.02
N THR A 146 -10.48 -14.89 -7.51
CA THR A 146 -10.89 -16.09 -8.24
C THR A 146 -12.29 -15.99 -8.85
N PRO A 147 -13.34 -15.52 -8.14
CA PRO A 147 -14.68 -15.38 -8.75
C PRO A 147 -14.69 -14.46 -9.96
N PHE A 148 -13.92 -13.36 -9.92
CA PHE A 148 -13.78 -12.46 -11.05
C PHE A 148 -13.07 -13.13 -12.23
N LEU A 149 -11.97 -13.86 -11.98
CA LEU A 149 -11.25 -14.60 -13.02
C LEU A 149 -12.11 -15.72 -13.63
N VAL A 150 -12.94 -16.41 -12.83
CA VAL A 150 -13.91 -17.41 -13.30
C VAL A 150 -14.91 -16.79 -14.27
N VAL A 151 -15.46 -15.62 -13.93
CA VAL A 151 -16.38 -14.89 -14.80
C VAL A 151 -15.70 -14.48 -16.11
N LEU A 152 -14.46 -13.96 -16.05
CA LEU A 152 -13.71 -13.61 -17.24
C LEU A 152 -13.39 -14.83 -18.12
N GLN A 153 -13.00 -15.94 -17.51
CA GLN A 153 -12.78 -17.22 -18.19
C GLN A 153 -14.06 -17.74 -18.83
N TRP A 154 -15.22 -17.53 -18.21
CA TRP A 154 -16.51 -17.90 -18.80
C TRP A 154 -16.82 -17.09 -20.05
N PHE A 155 -16.64 -15.76 -20.00
CA PHE A 155 -16.98 -14.88 -21.12
C PHE A 155 -15.97 -14.93 -22.27
N VAL A 156 -14.68 -15.13 -21.97
CA VAL A 156 -13.62 -15.19 -22.98
C VAL A 156 -12.75 -16.43 -22.71
N PRO A 157 -13.26 -17.63 -23.04
CA PRO A 157 -12.65 -18.91 -22.60
C PRO A 157 -11.33 -19.25 -23.28
N SER A 158 -10.98 -18.56 -24.38
CA SER A 158 -9.74 -18.79 -25.12
C SER A 158 -8.52 -18.11 -24.52
N LEU A 159 -8.66 -17.41 -23.39
CA LEU A 159 -7.63 -16.56 -22.80
C LEU A 159 -7.08 -17.13 -21.48
N PRO A 160 -5.79 -16.87 -21.14
CA PRO A 160 -5.13 -17.45 -19.98
C PRO A 160 -5.40 -16.63 -18.70
N TRP A 161 -6.67 -16.45 -18.33
CA TRP A 161 -7.08 -15.56 -17.24
C TRP A 161 -6.50 -15.94 -15.87
N PHE A 162 -6.43 -17.24 -15.55
CA PHE A 162 -5.95 -17.69 -14.24
C PHE A 162 -4.45 -17.47 -14.10
N VAL A 163 -3.65 -17.91 -15.08
CA VAL A 163 -2.19 -17.71 -15.03
C VAL A 163 -1.86 -16.23 -15.02
N ALA A 164 -2.40 -15.45 -15.96
CA ALA A 164 -2.14 -14.02 -16.03
C ALA A 164 -2.64 -13.26 -14.78
N GLY A 165 -3.84 -13.59 -14.30
CA GLY A 165 -4.45 -12.93 -13.15
C GLY A 165 -3.73 -13.20 -11.83
N TYR A 166 -3.40 -14.46 -11.55
CA TYR A 166 -2.62 -14.80 -10.36
C TYR A 166 -1.19 -14.27 -10.43
N SER A 167 -0.57 -14.23 -11.62
CA SER A 167 0.73 -13.60 -11.80
C SER A 167 0.65 -12.09 -11.54
N ALA A 168 -0.41 -11.42 -11.98
CA ALA A 168 -0.63 -10.00 -11.71
C ALA A 168 -0.81 -9.73 -10.20
N ILE A 169 -1.56 -10.56 -9.47
CA ILE A 169 -1.69 -10.45 -8.00
C ILE A 169 -0.34 -10.67 -7.31
N ALA A 170 0.39 -11.73 -7.69
CA ALA A 170 1.71 -12.01 -7.14
C ALA A 170 2.65 -10.83 -7.38
N SER A 171 2.71 -10.32 -8.61
CA SER A 171 3.52 -9.16 -8.96
C SER A 171 3.12 -7.91 -8.17
N SER A 172 1.82 -7.60 -8.06
CA SER A 172 1.34 -6.46 -7.29
C SER A 172 1.73 -6.57 -5.81
N LEU A 173 1.56 -7.75 -5.19
CA LEU A 173 1.94 -7.97 -3.80
C LEU A 173 3.46 -7.85 -3.59
N LEU A 174 4.26 -8.44 -4.48
CA LEU A 174 5.71 -8.34 -4.42
C LEU A 174 6.16 -6.87 -4.54
N ILE A 175 5.64 -6.14 -5.52
CA ILE A 175 5.98 -4.72 -5.70
C ILE A 175 5.51 -3.90 -4.50
N TYR A 176 4.30 -4.13 -3.99
CA TYR A 176 3.77 -3.44 -2.81
C TYR A 176 4.74 -3.56 -1.64
N GLU A 177 5.08 -4.78 -1.23
CA GLU A 177 5.88 -5.02 -0.03
C GLU A 177 7.30 -4.48 -0.16
N LEU A 178 7.92 -4.71 -1.32
CA LEU A 178 9.29 -4.26 -1.57
C LEU A 178 9.36 -2.73 -1.66
N PHE A 179 8.44 -2.13 -2.40
CA PHE A 179 8.44 -0.69 -2.59
C PHE A 179 8.05 0.04 -1.32
N HIS A 180 7.05 -0.45 -0.58
CA HIS A 180 6.70 0.06 0.75
C HIS A 180 7.91 0.06 1.70
N ALA A 181 8.65 -1.06 1.75
CA ALA A 181 9.85 -1.17 2.56
C ALA A 181 10.95 -0.17 2.13
N ILE A 182 11.13 0.04 0.82
CA ILE A 182 12.07 1.02 0.26
C ILE A 182 11.63 2.46 0.61
N GLU A 183 10.34 2.77 0.46
CA GLU A 183 9.78 4.08 0.79
C GLU A 183 10.01 4.45 2.26
N HIS A 184 10.03 3.47 3.15
CA HIS A 184 10.32 3.62 4.58
C HIS A 184 11.80 3.54 4.97
N TRP A 185 12.74 3.48 4.01
CA TRP A 185 14.16 3.62 4.33
C TRP A 185 14.46 4.94 5.04
N SER A 186 15.55 4.94 5.82
CA SER A 186 16.03 6.16 6.46
C SER A 186 16.41 7.23 5.45
N PHE A 187 16.35 8.50 5.86
CA PHE A 187 16.71 9.61 4.99
C PHE A 187 18.16 9.49 4.50
N GLU A 188 19.07 8.94 5.30
CA GLU A 188 20.47 8.73 4.95
C GLU A 188 20.63 7.78 3.76
N ARG A 189 19.76 6.78 3.62
CA ARG A 189 19.74 5.90 2.43
C ARG A 189 19.16 6.60 1.20
N TRP A 190 18.17 7.47 1.40
CA TRP A 190 17.53 8.24 0.33
C TRP A 190 18.36 9.44 -0.14
N ALA A 191 19.18 10.03 0.74
CA ALA A 191 19.90 11.27 0.49
C ALA A 191 20.77 11.22 -0.79
N PRO A 192 21.57 10.17 -1.06
CA PRO A 192 22.35 10.08 -2.30
C PRO A 192 21.48 10.12 -3.58
N LEU A 193 20.27 9.57 -3.54
CA LEU A 193 19.34 9.59 -4.66
C LEU A 193 18.69 10.97 -4.81
N ILE A 194 18.24 11.56 -3.71
CA ILE A 194 17.57 12.88 -3.66
C ILE A 194 18.51 14.02 -4.02
N GLU A 195 19.78 13.92 -3.63
CA GLU A 195 20.81 14.94 -3.86
C GLU A 195 21.51 14.75 -5.22
N HIS A 196 21.16 13.71 -5.98
CA HIS A 196 21.73 13.46 -7.30
C HIS A 196 21.49 14.67 -8.24
N PRO A 197 22.52 15.20 -8.94
CA PRO A 197 22.40 16.42 -9.74
C PRO A 197 21.29 16.40 -10.81
N THR A 198 21.17 15.29 -11.55
CA THR A 198 20.20 15.16 -12.66
C THR A 198 18.86 14.59 -12.21
N PHE A 199 18.86 13.54 -11.38
CA PHE A 199 17.66 12.77 -11.03
C PHE A 199 17.12 13.08 -9.63
N GLY A 200 17.77 13.96 -8.86
CA GLY A 200 17.38 14.25 -7.48
C GLY A 200 15.95 14.76 -7.33
N ALA A 201 15.51 15.61 -8.27
CA ALA A 201 14.13 16.09 -8.29
C ALA A 201 13.10 14.97 -8.52
N PHE A 202 13.45 13.94 -9.28
CA PHE A 202 12.60 12.77 -9.47
C PHE A 202 12.56 11.93 -8.20
N TRP A 203 13.71 11.56 -7.65
CA TRP A 203 13.79 10.75 -6.43
C TRP A 203 13.18 11.43 -5.21
N ARG A 204 13.28 12.76 -5.13
CA ARG A 204 12.57 13.54 -4.11
C ARG A 204 11.07 13.31 -4.18
N LYS A 205 10.49 13.33 -5.39
CA LYS A 205 9.03 13.09 -5.59
C LYS A 205 8.66 11.69 -5.13
N VAL A 206 9.44 10.69 -5.56
CA VAL A 206 9.24 9.29 -5.18
C VAL A 206 9.24 9.13 -3.66
N TYR A 207 10.31 9.54 -2.99
CA TYR A 207 10.40 9.47 -1.53
C TYR A 207 9.26 10.24 -0.83
N SER A 208 8.91 11.41 -1.36
CA SER A 208 7.92 12.29 -0.75
C SER A 208 6.47 11.83 -0.92
N PHE A 209 6.20 10.88 -1.82
CA PHE A 209 4.84 10.42 -2.11
C PHE A 209 4.25 9.71 -0.90
N HIS A 210 4.83 8.59 -0.47
CA HIS A 210 4.33 7.88 0.71
C HIS A 210 4.67 8.59 2.03
N LEU A 211 5.76 9.37 2.07
CA LEU A 211 6.03 10.29 3.19
C LEU A 211 4.83 11.24 3.42
N ARG A 212 4.25 11.80 2.36
CA ARG A 212 3.09 12.68 2.44
C ARG A 212 1.85 11.93 2.93
N HIS A 213 1.67 10.69 2.52
CA HIS A 213 0.59 9.82 3.00
C HIS A 213 0.63 9.66 4.53
N HIS A 214 1.82 9.45 5.10
CA HIS A 214 2.01 9.37 6.56
C HIS A 214 1.75 10.69 7.31
N ALA A 215 1.80 11.82 6.62
CA ALA A 215 1.42 13.13 7.18
C ALA A 215 -0.10 13.39 7.05
N VAL A 216 -0.71 12.96 5.94
CA VAL A 216 -2.15 13.06 5.69
C VAL A 216 -2.62 11.83 4.93
N ILE A 217 -3.29 10.93 5.65
CA ILE A 217 -3.71 9.61 5.18
C ILE A 217 -4.77 9.64 4.07
N ASP A 218 -5.34 10.79 3.76
CA ASP A 218 -6.37 10.93 2.72
C ASP A 218 -5.80 11.06 1.29
N CYS A 219 -4.50 10.87 1.08
CA CYS A 219 -3.83 11.04 -0.21
C CYS A 219 -2.76 9.98 -0.46
N ASN A 220 -2.31 9.84 -1.72
CA ASN A 220 -1.20 8.97 -2.11
C ASN A 220 -1.37 7.51 -1.67
N GLU A 221 -2.48 6.89 -2.06
CA GLU A 221 -2.87 5.55 -1.59
C GLU A 221 -2.16 4.42 -2.36
N ALA A 222 -1.70 4.67 -3.60
CA ALA A 222 -1.06 3.67 -4.43
C ALA A 222 0.43 3.52 -4.11
N ILE A 223 0.77 2.47 -3.37
CA ILE A 223 2.14 2.04 -3.07
C ILE A 223 2.69 1.25 -4.26
N SER A 224 2.03 0.15 -4.63
CA SER A 224 2.45 -0.68 -5.76
C SER A 224 1.99 -0.10 -7.09
N GLY A 225 0.80 0.50 -7.10
CA GLY A 225 0.22 1.16 -8.26
C GLY A 225 0.24 0.29 -9.52
N PHE A 226 0.39 0.93 -10.68
CA PHE A 226 0.68 0.24 -11.94
C PHE A 226 2.18 0.21 -12.16
N PHE A 227 2.87 -0.74 -11.52
CA PHE A 227 4.33 -0.81 -11.48
C PHE A 227 4.93 0.50 -10.94
N ILE A 228 4.70 0.78 -9.66
CA ILE A 228 5.08 1.99 -8.88
C ILE A 228 4.50 3.32 -9.37
N MET A 229 3.70 3.30 -10.44
CA MET A 229 3.04 4.49 -10.95
C MET A 229 1.68 4.68 -10.25
N PRO A 230 1.42 5.83 -9.60
CA PRO A 230 0.20 6.05 -8.81
C PRO A 230 -0.98 6.48 -9.71
N VAL A 231 -1.29 5.65 -10.71
CA VAL A 231 -2.29 5.95 -11.74
C VAL A 231 -3.68 6.20 -11.13
N ALA A 232 -4.09 5.40 -10.16
CA ALA A 232 -5.35 5.59 -9.45
C ALA A 232 -5.41 6.96 -8.74
N ASP A 233 -4.33 7.36 -8.06
CA ASP A 233 -4.27 8.66 -7.40
C ASP A 233 -4.29 9.84 -8.37
N TRP A 234 -3.68 9.70 -9.56
CA TRP A 234 -3.82 10.70 -10.63
C TRP A 234 -5.25 10.82 -11.12
N VAL A 235 -5.89 9.69 -11.41
CA VAL A 235 -7.28 9.65 -11.90
C VAL A 235 -8.25 10.23 -10.88
N PHE A 236 -8.02 9.96 -9.59
CA PHE A 236 -8.90 10.38 -8.52
C PHE A 236 -8.56 11.73 -7.88
N GLY A 237 -7.43 12.34 -8.27
CA GLY A 237 -7.01 13.64 -7.75
C GLY A 237 -6.55 13.59 -6.30
N THR A 238 -5.90 12.49 -5.90
CA THR A 238 -5.32 12.27 -4.57
C THR A 238 -3.80 12.21 -4.59
N CYS A 239 -3.16 12.34 -5.75
CA CYS A 239 -1.70 12.41 -5.86
C CYS A 239 -1.20 13.81 -5.45
N ILE A 240 -0.61 13.92 -4.26
CA ILE A 240 -0.10 15.15 -3.68
C ILE A 240 1.40 14.99 -3.38
N ILE A 241 2.23 15.77 -4.07
CA ILE A 241 3.67 15.84 -3.76
C ILE A 241 3.90 17.04 -2.83
N PRO A 242 4.45 16.84 -1.62
CA PRO A 242 4.68 17.92 -0.67
C PRO A 242 5.83 18.83 -1.14
N GLY A 243 5.78 20.09 -0.73
CA GLY A 243 6.92 21.01 -0.92
C GLY A 243 8.09 20.71 0.02
N VAL A 244 7.81 20.03 1.14
CA VAL A 244 8.76 19.78 2.23
C VAL A 244 8.98 18.29 2.48
N LEU A 245 10.08 17.95 3.18
CA LEU A 245 10.40 16.57 3.58
C LEU A 245 10.13 16.32 5.08
N TYR A 246 9.35 17.18 5.72
CA TYR A 246 8.89 17.02 7.10
C TYR A 246 10.03 16.66 8.09
N LYS A 247 11.18 17.35 8.03
CA LYS A 247 12.31 17.00 8.91
C LYS A 247 11.89 17.09 10.38
N HIS A 248 12.31 16.11 11.18
CA HIS A 248 12.01 16.11 12.60
C HIS A 248 12.49 17.41 13.27
N GLY A 249 11.61 18.05 14.01
CA GLY A 249 11.85 19.32 14.69
C GLY A 249 11.84 20.57 13.80
N GLN A 250 11.56 20.43 12.50
CA GLN A 250 11.38 21.57 11.61
C GLN A 250 10.01 22.24 11.82
N THR A 251 9.99 23.56 11.66
CA THR A 251 8.75 24.33 11.48
C THR A 251 8.35 24.35 10.01
N VAL A 252 7.15 23.87 9.72
CA VAL A 252 6.54 23.98 8.39
C VAL A 252 5.57 25.16 8.42
N ALA A 253 5.92 26.22 7.67
CA ALA A 253 5.14 27.46 7.67
C ALA A 253 3.84 27.34 6.86
N GLU A 254 3.84 26.52 5.82
CA GLU A 254 2.71 26.41 4.90
C GLU A 254 1.69 25.38 5.39
N GLU A 255 0.51 25.82 5.80
CA GLU A 255 -0.54 24.94 6.31
C GLU A 255 -0.99 23.89 5.29
N LYS A 256 -0.89 24.21 3.99
CA LYS A 256 -1.26 23.34 2.87
C LYS A 256 -0.57 21.98 2.92
N GLU A 257 0.62 21.91 3.52
CA GLU A 257 1.40 20.67 3.69
C GLU A 257 0.74 19.66 4.63
N PHE A 258 -0.36 20.02 5.31
CA PHE A 258 -1.16 19.08 6.10
C PHE A 258 -2.65 19.15 5.78
N LEU A 259 -3.03 19.72 4.63
CA LEU A 259 -4.43 19.70 4.17
C LEU A 259 -4.71 18.44 3.35
N SER A 260 -5.86 17.82 3.61
CA SER A 260 -6.39 16.74 2.77
C SER A 260 -6.66 17.23 1.34
N PRO A 261 -6.45 16.37 0.32
CA PRO A 261 -6.76 16.72 -1.06
C PRO A 261 -8.27 16.92 -1.25
N LYS A 262 -8.63 17.51 -2.39
CA LYS A 262 -10.03 17.58 -2.85
C LYS A 262 -10.20 16.61 -4.02
N PRO A 263 -10.44 15.32 -3.78
CA PRO A 263 -10.52 14.35 -4.86
C PRO A 263 -11.75 14.59 -5.74
N VAL A 264 -11.85 13.81 -6.82
CA VAL A 264 -12.99 13.86 -7.75
C VAL A 264 -14.32 13.59 -7.04
N ALA A 265 -15.42 14.02 -7.65
CA ALA A 265 -16.75 13.99 -7.02
C ALA A 265 -17.17 12.59 -6.53
N LEU A 266 -16.81 11.54 -7.28
CA LEU A 266 -17.08 10.14 -6.92
C LEU A 266 -16.40 9.76 -5.59
N ILE A 267 -15.10 10.02 -5.45
CA ILE A 267 -14.35 9.71 -4.23
C ILE A 267 -14.86 10.54 -3.05
N ARG A 268 -15.18 11.83 -3.25
CA ARG A 268 -15.79 12.64 -2.18
C ARG A 268 -17.14 12.10 -1.72
N TRP A 269 -17.92 11.52 -2.63
CA TRP A 269 -19.19 10.89 -2.28
C TRP A 269 -18.98 9.59 -1.50
N LEU A 270 -18.06 8.73 -1.94
CA LEU A 270 -17.67 7.51 -1.21
C LEU A 270 -17.09 7.82 0.17
N ASP A 271 -16.28 8.86 0.31
CA ASP A 271 -15.73 9.30 1.58
C ASP A 271 -16.84 9.69 2.56
N ARG A 272 -17.79 10.52 2.14
CA ARG A 272 -18.95 10.89 2.98
C ARG A 272 -19.78 9.68 3.39
N LEU A 273 -20.01 8.75 2.46
CA LEU A 273 -20.77 7.53 2.72
C LEU A 273 -20.07 6.66 3.75
N THR A 274 -18.77 6.42 3.58
CA THR A 274 -17.96 5.58 4.47
C THR A 274 -17.78 6.21 5.84
N ASP A 275 -17.59 7.52 5.93
CA ASP A 275 -17.53 8.25 7.20
C ASP A 275 -18.86 8.15 7.97
N GLY A 276 -19.98 8.28 7.27
CA GLY A 276 -21.32 8.09 7.83
C GLY A 276 -21.51 6.68 8.40
N LEU A 277 -21.08 5.65 7.67
CA LEU A 277 -21.14 4.24 8.11
C LEU A 277 -20.28 4.00 9.36
N VAL A 278 -19.04 4.48 9.36
CA VAL A 278 -18.11 4.31 10.50
C VAL A 278 -18.64 5.06 11.72
N LYS A 279 -19.13 6.30 11.56
CA LYS A 279 -19.73 7.09 12.64
C LYS A 279 -20.94 6.39 13.24
N ALA A 280 -21.88 5.94 12.40
CA ALA A 280 -23.08 5.23 12.87
C ALA A 280 -22.73 3.95 13.65
N ARG A 281 -21.71 3.20 13.21
CA ARG A 281 -21.25 2.00 13.91
C ARG A 281 -20.65 2.33 15.27
N ARG A 282 -19.80 3.36 15.37
CA ARG A 282 -19.21 3.81 16.64
C ARG A 282 -20.28 4.25 17.63
N GLN A 283 -21.29 4.99 17.17
CA GLN A 283 -22.41 5.41 18.00
C GLN A 283 -23.24 4.22 18.53
N ARG A 284 -23.52 3.22 17.68
CA ARG A 284 -24.21 1.99 18.13
C ARG A 284 -23.40 1.22 19.16
N ALA A 285 -22.08 1.12 18.99
CA ALA A 285 -21.20 0.45 19.95
C ALA A 285 -21.15 1.19 21.30
N GLN A 286 -21.22 2.53 21.30
CA GLN A 286 -21.25 3.34 22.51
C GLN A 286 -22.61 3.34 23.22
N GLY A 287 -23.72 3.22 22.49
CA GLY A 287 -25.07 3.16 23.07
C GLY A 287 -25.52 1.76 23.48
N ALA A 288 -24.74 0.73 23.17
CA ALA A 288 -24.97 -0.65 23.60
C ALA A 288 -24.10 -1.06 24.81
N ALA A 289 -23.25 -0.14 25.29
CA ALA A 289 -22.44 -0.27 26.50
C ALA A 289 -23.10 0.52 27.65
#